data_AF-A0A9W9CYQ0-F1
#
_entry.id   AF-A0A9W9CYQ0-F1
#
_cell.length_a   1.000
_cell.length_b   1.000
_cell.length_c   1.000
_cell.angle_alpha   90.00
_cell.angle_beta   90.00
_cell.angle_gamma   90.00
#
_symmetry.space_group_name_H-M   'P 1'
#
loop_
_entity.id
_entity.type
_entity.pdbx_description
1 polymer ?
#
loop_
_entity_poly.entity_id
_entity_poly.type
_entity_poly.pdbx_seq_one_letter_code
_entity_poly.pdbx_strand_id
1 'polypeptide(L)'
;MRGIRGTAIFALGLIGRSQPQAHSGQLRRAAIISAMDDLREQIELLESSANLSTSIDDVQKAIDMLIAAREKIAADPSKSPLTLAKLQDPFKKTMDAAQKDLKPIYSGLNKYGKALDKKFKDKPLPSAENDALSSHPSLINRAIAMHLLREGQFDVASTFIEEAHRHPPHPEPTLNNPYPSSKTDSWEQDLAEGAFNSENLQRQFADMYHILHELRNERNLEPAIQWARERSDILEARGSNLEFELCRLQFVCLFVQDQYDSMDDTPAGPLRAWDYARQTFGMFSQRYAREIQHLMGAMAYYENVEDSPYQRYFYNDSAWEEVAHSFNREFCSLLGLSADSPLFIAATAGAIALPYLLKMQSIMKERRAEWTTQNELPVEIPLPSTYHFHSIFVCPVSKEQTTDANPPMMMPCGHVIASESLDKLSKGARFKWLRNYLGFVLAWEELDAVILVVHTSDVDTQEDEIINQTALE
;
A
#
# COMPACT_ATOMS: atom_id res chain seq x y z
N MET A 1 74.71 19.45 10.34
CA MET A 1 74.61 20.90 10.02
C MET A 1 73.62 21.07 8.88
N ARG A 2 72.60 21.93 9.06
CA ARG A 2 71.61 22.48 8.07
C ARG A 2 70.79 21.41 7.30
N GLY A 3 69.47 21.29 7.40
CA GLY A 3 68.40 22.19 7.83
C GLY A 3 67.41 22.41 6.68
N ILE A 4 66.12 22.17 6.96
CA ILE A 4 64.89 22.79 6.38
C ILE A 4 63.87 21.79 5.77
N ARG A 5 62.82 21.58 6.58
CA ARG A 5 61.35 21.55 6.32
C ARG A 5 60.80 20.73 5.14
N GLY A 6 60.08 19.68 5.48
CA GLY A 6 59.06 19.02 4.64
C GLY A 6 57.98 18.41 5.53
N THR A 7 56.79 18.97 5.43
CA THR A 7 55.52 18.68 6.10
C THR A 7 55.24 17.19 6.30
N ALA A 8 55.16 16.72 7.54
CA ALA A 8 54.66 15.39 7.88
C ALA A 8 53.13 15.43 7.96
N ILE A 9 52.45 14.96 6.90
CA ILE A 9 51.04 14.60 6.97
C ILE A 9 50.97 13.20 7.57
N PHE A 10 50.64 13.12 8.86
CA PHE A 10 50.25 11.88 9.51
C PHE A 10 48.93 11.41 8.91
N ALA A 11 48.97 10.34 8.12
CA ALA A 11 47.80 9.53 7.80
C ALA A 11 47.37 8.77 9.06
N LEU A 12 46.49 9.37 9.85
CA LEU A 12 45.68 8.64 10.83
C LEU A 12 44.50 8.04 10.06
N GLY A 13 44.64 6.75 9.73
CA GLY A 13 43.54 5.93 9.25
C GLY A 13 42.47 5.83 10.33
N LEU A 14 41.41 6.62 10.20
CA LEU A 14 40.14 6.36 10.85
C LEU A 14 39.41 5.30 10.00
N ILE A 15 39.50 4.06 10.45
CA ILE A 15 38.60 2.97 10.04
C ILE A 15 37.20 3.35 10.54
N GLY A 16 36.50 4.15 9.75
CA GLY A 16 35.06 4.37 9.88
C GLY A 16 34.35 3.17 9.27
N ARG A 17 33.96 2.20 10.11
CA ARG A 17 33.02 1.15 9.73
C ARG A 17 31.77 1.80 9.15
N SER A 18 31.58 1.68 7.84
CA SER A 18 30.34 1.96 7.14
C SER A 18 29.27 0.98 7.61
N GLN A 19 28.46 1.40 8.59
CA GLN A 19 27.18 0.75 8.88
C GLN A 19 26.23 1.01 7.70
N PRO A 20 25.57 -0.03 7.16
CA PRO A 20 24.67 0.13 6.01
C PRO A 20 23.40 0.89 6.40
N GLN A 21 23.02 1.86 5.56
CA GLN A 21 21.88 2.78 5.70
C GLN A 21 20.49 2.12 5.58
N ALA A 22 20.38 0.79 5.65
CA ALA A 22 19.12 0.07 5.79
C ALA A 22 18.36 0.45 7.09
N HIS A 23 19.08 0.97 8.09
CA HIS A 23 18.49 1.33 9.38
C HIS A 23 17.55 2.55 9.32
N SER A 24 17.72 3.53 8.42
CA SER A 24 16.97 4.80 8.53
C SER A 24 15.51 4.73 8.03
N GLY A 25 15.24 3.91 7.01
CA GLY A 25 13.89 3.63 6.50
C GLY A 25 13.11 2.66 7.39
N GLN A 26 13.79 1.64 7.92
CA GLN A 26 13.25 0.79 8.99
C GLN A 26 13.00 1.56 10.28
N LEU A 27 13.86 2.51 10.68
CA LEU A 27 13.65 3.36 11.84
C LEU A 27 12.44 4.30 11.70
N ARG A 28 12.09 4.74 10.48
CA ARG A 28 10.90 5.59 10.25
C ARG A 28 9.61 4.81 10.11
N ARG A 29 9.62 3.66 9.43
CA ARG A 29 8.49 2.70 9.47
C ARG A 29 8.28 2.17 10.88
N ALA A 30 9.34 1.78 11.58
CA ALA A 30 9.29 1.41 12.99
C ALA A 30 8.89 2.59 13.88
N ALA A 31 9.23 3.84 13.57
CA ALA A 31 8.76 5.00 14.34
C ALA A 31 7.29 5.35 14.10
N ILE A 32 6.73 5.10 12.90
CA ILE A 32 5.30 5.29 12.63
C ILE A 32 4.49 4.13 13.22
N ILE A 33 4.97 2.89 13.06
CA ILE A 33 4.41 1.69 13.71
C ILE A 33 4.48 1.89 15.23
N SER A 34 5.65 2.18 15.80
CA SER A 34 5.84 2.54 17.22
C SER A 34 5.04 3.76 17.67
N ALA A 35 4.79 4.75 16.79
CA ALA A 35 3.99 5.91 17.15
C ALA A 35 2.49 5.63 17.22
N MET A 36 2.00 4.68 16.41
CA MET A 36 0.65 4.14 16.54
C MET A 36 0.57 3.11 17.66
N ASP A 37 1.67 2.41 17.98
CA ASP A 37 1.73 1.48 19.10
C ASP A 37 1.54 2.20 20.44
N ASP A 38 2.13 3.40 20.63
CA ASP A 38 1.85 4.23 21.81
C ASP A 38 0.34 4.51 21.98
N LEU A 39 -0.38 4.77 20.87
CA LEU A 39 -1.82 5.04 20.89
C LEU A 39 -2.62 3.75 21.07
N ARG A 40 -2.23 2.66 20.41
CA ARG A 40 -2.83 1.33 20.53
C ARG A 40 -2.71 0.79 21.95
N GLU A 41 -1.55 0.93 22.58
CA GLU A 41 -1.33 0.56 23.98
C GLU A 41 -2.28 1.36 24.90
N GLN A 42 -2.48 2.67 24.65
CA GLN A 42 -3.47 3.44 25.42
C GLN A 42 -4.92 3.00 25.13
N ILE A 43 -5.24 2.57 23.91
CA ILE A 43 -6.56 2.02 23.56
C ILE A 43 -6.79 0.67 24.24
N GLU A 44 -5.84 -0.25 24.19
CA GLU A 44 -5.91 -1.55 24.88
C GLU A 44 -6.02 -1.38 26.40
N LEU A 45 -5.30 -0.41 26.99
CA LEU A 45 -5.43 -0.06 28.40
C LEU A 45 -6.81 0.52 28.74
N LEU A 46 -7.41 1.29 27.83
CA LEU A 46 -8.77 1.78 27.98
C LEU A 46 -9.78 0.65 27.85
N GLU A 47 -9.65 -0.23 26.85
CA GLU A 47 -10.55 -1.38 26.63
C GLU A 47 -10.50 -2.37 27.80
N SER A 48 -9.30 -2.70 28.30
CA SER A 48 -9.12 -3.60 29.44
C SER A 48 -9.60 -3.01 30.77
N SER A 49 -9.69 -1.68 30.89
CA SER A 49 -10.19 -0.99 32.09
C SER A 49 -11.63 -0.46 31.95
N ALA A 50 -12.22 -0.55 30.76
CA ALA A 50 -13.56 -0.05 30.43
C ALA A 50 -14.67 -1.00 30.91
N ASN A 51 -14.73 -1.26 32.22
CA ASN A 51 -15.87 -1.93 32.81
C ASN A 51 -16.92 -0.91 33.27
N LEU A 52 -17.57 -0.24 32.31
CA LEU A 52 -18.63 0.74 32.59
C LEU A 52 -19.90 0.08 33.15
N SER A 53 -20.08 -1.24 32.99
CA SER A 53 -21.28 -1.94 33.45
C SER A 53 -21.40 -1.95 34.97
N THR A 54 -20.30 -2.13 35.71
CA THR A 54 -20.33 -2.07 37.19
C THR A 54 -20.71 -0.68 37.69
N SER A 55 -20.20 0.38 37.04
CA SER A 55 -20.57 1.76 37.35
C SER A 55 -22.04 2.05 37.04
N ILE A 56 -22.57 1.50 35.94
CA ILE A 56 -24.00 1.60 35.60
C ILE A 56 -24.85 0.91 36.67
N ASP A 57 -24.45 -0.28 37.11
CA ASP A 57 -25.15 -1.03 38.17
C ASP A 57 -25.13 -0.28 39.51
N ASP A 58 -24.01 0.34 39.88
CA ASP A 58 -23.91 1.13 41.10
C ASP A 58 -24.76 2.40 41.04
N VAL A 59 -24.82 3.07 39.90
CA VAL A 59 -25.74 4.20 39.71
C VAL A 59 -27.20 3.74 39.78
N GLN A 60 -27.54 2.58 39.20
CA GLN A 60 -28.89 2.03 39.28
C GLN A 60 -29.27 1.68 40.71
N LYS A 61 -28.37 1.05 41.49
CA LYS A 61 -28.59 0.80 42.93
C LYS A 61 -28.86 2.10 43.68
N ALA A 62 -28.10 3.16 43.39
CA ALA A 62 -28.31 4.46 44.03
C ALA A 62 -29.69 5.06 43.71
N ILE A 63 -30.16 4.92 42.45
CA ILE A 63 -31.50 5.31 42.03
C ILE A 63 -32.57 4.50 42.79
N ASP A 64 -32.42 3.18 42.85
CA ASP A 64 -33.37 2.29 43.53
C ASP A 64 -33.48 2.62 45.03
N MET A 65 -32.35 2.94 45.68
CA MET A 65 -32.30 3.36 47.07
C MET A 65 -33.03 4.69 47.31
N LEU A 66 -32.91 5.65 46.40
CA LEU A 66 -33.64 6.92 46.45
C LEU A 66 -35.14 6.72 46.23
N ILE A 67 -35.54 5.86 45.29
CA ILE A 67 -36.94 5.53 45.02
C ILE A 67 -37.56 4.85 46.24
N ALA A 68 -36.92 3.83 46.80
CA ALA A 68 -37.41 3.13 47.98
C ALA A 68 -37.51 4.04 49.22
N ALA A 69 -36.57 4.98 49.39
CA ALA A 69 -36.65 5.97 50.45
C ALA A 69 -37.82 6.93 50.25
N ARG A 70 -38.06 7.40 49.02
CA ARG A 70 -39.21 8.25 48.67
C ARG A 70 -40.54 7.55 48.97
N GLU A 71 -40.68 6.28 48.60
CA GLU A 71 -41.89 5.50 48.88
C GLU A 71 -42.13 5.31 50.37
N LYS A 72 -41.09 5.03 51.17
CA LYS A 72 -41.20 4.93 52.62
C LYS A 72 -41.61 6.24 53.29
N ILE A 73 -41.11 7.37 52.80
CA ILE A 73 -41.48 8.70 53.29
C ILE A 73 -42.93 9.04 52.91
N ALA A 74 -43.35 8.68 51.70
CA ALA A 74 -44.73 8.87 51.25
C ALA A 74 -45.73 8.03 52.08
N ALA A 75 -45.35 6.81 52.47
CA ALA A 75 -46.18 5.93 53.30
C ALA A 75 -46.26 6.35 54.77
N ASP A 76 -45.19 6.93 55.34
CA ASP A 76 -45.16 7.40 56.73
C ASP A 76 -44.29 8.67 56.88
N PRO A 77 -44.89 9.87 56.71
CA PRO A 77 -44.18 11.14 56.75
C PRO A 77 -43.48 11.42 58.08
N SER A 78 -43.97 10.84 59.18
CA SER A 78 -43.41 11.04 60.53
C SER A 78 -42.03 10.39 60.72
N LYS A 79 -41.69 9.39 59.89
CA LYS A 79 -40.40 8.68 59.91
C LYS A 79 -39.37 9.25 58.93
N SER A 80 -39.67 10.37 58.26
CA SER A 80 -38.80 11.00 57.28
C SER A 80 -37.35 11.24 57.75
N PRO A 81 -37.10 11.80 58.96
CA PRO A 81 -35.73 12.05 59.42
C PRO A 81 -34.92 10.76 59.61
N LEU A 82 -35.59 9.70 60.08
CA LEU A 82 -34.97 8.40 60.33
C LEU A 82 -34.64 7.67 59.02
N THR A 83 -35.52 7.76 58.03
CA THR A 83 -35.32 7.15 56.70
C THR A 83 -34.17 7.83 55.96
N LEU A 84 -34.09 9.16 56.01
CA LEU A 84 -32.98 9.91 55.41
C LEU A 84 -31.64 9.64 56.11
N ALA A 85 -31.61 9.59 57.44
CA ALA A 85 -30.40 9.26 58.19
C ALA A 85 -29.87 7.85 57.86
N LYS A 86 -30.76 6.87 57.65
CA LYS A 86 -30.38 5.50 57.26
C LYS A 86 -29.93 5.38 55.80
N LEU A 87 -30.37 6.29 54.93
CA LEU A 87 -30.02 6.30 53.51
C LEU A 87 -28.65 6.94 53.25
N GLN A 88 -28.25 7.90 54.07
CA GLN A 88 -27.07 8.74 53.84
C GLN A 88 -25.78 7.94 53.65
N ASP A 89 -25.45 7.04 54.59
CA ASP A 89 -24.21 6.25 54.51
C ASP A 89 -24.21 5.23 53.36
N PRO A 90 -25.28 4.43 53.15
CA PRO A 90 -25.35 3.51 52.03
C PRO A 90 -25.29 4.20 50.66
N PHE A 91 -26.02 5.30 50.47
CA PHE A 91 -26.01 6.07 49.21
C PHE A 91 -24.62 6.63 48.92
N LYS A 92 -23.97 7.21 49.94
CA LYS A 92 -22.62 7.75 49.80
C LYS A 92 -21.60 6.67 49.41
N LYS A 93 -21.67 5.48 50.01
CA LYS A 93 -20.79 4.35 49.65
C LYS A 93 -20.96 3.92 48.19
N THR A 94 -22.19 3.85 47.70
CA THR A 94 -22.46 3.48 46.31
C THR A 94 -21.94 4.54 45.33
N MET A 95 -22.07 5.83 45.66
CA MET A 95 -21.51 6.91 44.85
C MET A 95 -19.98 6.95 44.89
N ASP A 96 -19.37 6.72 46.05
CA ASP A 96 -17.92 6.63 46.19
C ASP A 96 -17.35 5.44 45.37
N ALA A 97 -18.08 4.32 45.30
CA ALA A 97 -17.73 3.17 44.46
C ALA A 97 -17.79 3.50 42.96
N ALA A 98 -18.91 4.07 42.50
CA ALA A 98 -19.04 4.50 41.10
C ALA A 98 -17.96 5.53 40.72
N GLN A 99 -17.64 6.49 41.59
CA GLN A 99 -16.60 7.47 41.33
C GLN A 99 -15.19 6.85 41.30
N LYS A 100 -14.94 5.82 42.12
CA LYS A 100 -13.68 5.07 42.11
C LYS A 100 -13.48 4.33 40.78
N ASP A 101 -14.55 3.72 40.25
CA ASP A 101 -14.51 2.97 39.00
C ASP A 101 -14.36 3.89 37.77
N LEU A 102 -14.94 5.09 37.82
CA LEU A 102 -14.78 6.09 36.75
C LEU A 102 -13.40 6.75 36.71
N LYS A 103 -12.71 6.86 37.85
CA LYS A 103 -11.40 7.52 37.95
C LYS A 103 -10.33 6.98 36.98
N PRO A 104 -10.10 5.66 36.86
CA PRO A 104 -9.14 5.11 35.89
C PRO A 104 -9.53 5.44 34.45
N ILE A 105 -10.82 5.43 34.11
CA ILE A 105 -11.32 5.77 32.77
C ILE A 105 -11.00 7.22 32.41
N TYR A 106 -11.35 8.16 33.29
CA TYR A 106 -11.00 9.58 33.08
C TYR A 106 -9.49 9.80 32.97
N SER A 107 -8.70 9.08 33.77
CA SER A 107 -7.25 9.16 33.67
C SER A 107 -6.73 8.57 32.35
N GLY A 108 -7.31 7.47 31.86
CA GLY A 108 -6.97 6.86 30.59
C GLY A 108 -7.31 7.78 29.42
N LEU A 109 -8.51 8.36 29.42
CA LEU A 109 -8.96 9.29 28.38
C LEU A 109 -8.06 10.53 28.29
N ASN A 110 -7.64 11.07 29.44
CA ASN A 110 -6.71 12.21 29.47
C ASN A 110 -5.30 11.83 28.98
N LYS A 111 -4.81 10.62 29.28
CA LYS A 111 -3.54 10.11 28.75
C LYS A 111 -3.61 9.90 27.24
N TYR A 112 -4.69 9.31 26.75
CA TYR A 112 -4.97 9.14 25.34
C TYR A 112 -5.03 10.48 24.61
N GLY A 113 -5.79 11.46 25.13
CA GLY A 113 -5.84 12.81 24.55
C GLY A 113 -4.47 13.48 24.47
N LYS A 114 -3.66 13.41 25.53
CA LYS A 114 -2.28 13.93 25.50
C LYS A 114 -1.37 13.19 24.51
N ALA A 115 -1.54 11.88 24.37
CA ALA A 115 -0.80 11.10 23.39
C ALA A 115 -1.19 11.52 21.97
N LEU A 116 -2.48 11.75 21.72
CA LEU A 116 -3.00 12.27 20.46
C LEU A 116 -2.41 13.65 20.14
N ASP A 117 -2.50 14.62 21.05
CA ASP A 117 -1.98 15.99 20.87
C ASP A 117 -0.47 16.02 20.61
N LYS A 118 0.27 15.11 21.26
CA LYS A 118 1.73 14.99 21.07
C LYS A 118 2.08 14.53 19.65
N LYS A 119 1.25 13.66 19.06
CA LYS A 119 1.49 13.06 17.74
C LYS A 119 0.94 13.97 16.62
N PHE A 120 -0.30 14.41 16.75
CA PHE A 120 -0.97 15.29 15.81
C PHE A 120 -0.84 16.74 16.28
N LYS A 121 0.35 17.31 16.08
CA LYS A 121 0.55 18.74 16.34
C LYS A 121 -0.18 19.54 15.26
N ASP A 122 -0.93 20.57 15.66
CA ASP A 122 -1.53 21.57 14.78
C ASP A 122 -0.45 22.40 14.06
N LYS A 123 0.22 21.77 13.10
CA LYS A 123 0.94 22.51 12.08
C LYS A 123 -0.08 22.84 11.02
N PRO A 124 -0.33 24.14 10.75
CA PRO A 124 -1.20 24.50 9.65
C PRO A 124 -0.66 23.85 8.38
N LEU A 125 -1.57 23.26 7.60
CA LEU A 125 -1.22 22.82 6.27
C LEU A 125 -0.66 24.02 5.51
N PRO A 126 0.34 23.80 4.65
CA PRO A 126 0.89 24.88 3.84
C PRO A 126 -0.25 25.50 3.03
N SER A 127 -0.35 26.82 3.01
CA SER A 127 -1.23 27.45 2.03
C SER A 127 -0.76 27.03 0.65
N ALA A 128 -1.65 26.42 -0.12
CA ALA A 128 -1.41 26.10 -1.52
C ALA A 128 -1.42 27.42 -2.31
N GLU A 129 -0.37 28.24 -2.14
CA GLU A 129 -0.19 29.49 -2.89
C GLU A 129 -0.15 29.22 -4.41
N ASN A 130 0.13 27.98 -4.80
CA ASN A 130 0.03 27.45 -6.16
C ASN A 130 -0.70 26.11 -6.15
N ASP A 131 -2.03 26.13 -5.98
CA ASP A 131 -2.84 24.93 -6.23
C ASP A 131 -2.88 24.64 -7.73
N ALA A 132 -1.99 23.77 -8.20
CA ALA A 132 -1.93 23.36 -9.60
C ALA A 132 -3.16 22.53 -10.03
N LEU A 133 -3.93 22.00 -9.09
CA LEU A 133 -5.08 21.14 -9.35
C LEU A 133 -6.40 21.92 -9.41
N SER A 134 -6.42 23.19 -8.97
CA SER A 134 -7.64 24.02 -8.95
C SER A 134 -8.22 24.27 -10.36
N SER A 135 -7.41 24.15 -11.41
CA SER A 135 -7.87 24.21 -12.79
C SER A 135 -8.54 22.92 -13.30
N HIS A 136 -8.44 21.81 -12.57
CA HIS A 136 -8.97 20.49 -12.98
C HIS A 136 -9.80 19.79 -11.88
N PRO A 137 -10.80 20.45 -11.28
CA PRO A 137 -11.51 19.89 -10.14
C PRO A 137 -12.40 18.69 -10.53
N SER A 138 -12.79 18.56 -11.80
CA SER A 138 -13.46 17.37 -12.35
C SER A 138 -12.62 16.10 -12.22
N LEU A 139 -11.31 16.19 -12.48
CA LEU A 139 -10.38 15.07 -12.37
C LEU A 139 -10.18 14.63 -10.90
N ILE A 140 -10.19 15.59 -9.97
CA ILE A 140 -10.13 15.31 -8.53
C ILE A 140 -11.39 14.55 -8.09
N ASN A 141 -12.57 15.06 -8.45
CA ASN A 141 -13.83 14.39 -8.13
C ASN A 141 -13.89 12.98 -8.73
N ARG A 142 -13.39 12.80 -9.96
CA ARG A 142 -13.28 11.47 -10.57
C ARG A 142 -12.35 10.55 -9.76
N ALA A 143 -11.18 11.03 -9.37
CA ALA A 143 -10.23 10.23 -8.59
C ALA A 143 -10.82 9.81 -7.22
N ILE A 144 -11.58 10.71 -6.57
CA ILE A 144 -12.29 10.43 -5.32
C ILE A 144 -13.39 9.38 -5.54
N ALA A 145 -14.28 9.60 -6.51
CA ALA A 145 -15.38 8.68 -6.80
C ALA A 145 -14.86 7.28 -7.16
N MET A 146 -13.84 7.20 -8.02
CA MET A 146 -13.20 5.92 -8.39
C MET A 146 -12.53 5.23 -7.20
N HIS A 147 -11.90 5.99 -6.30
CA HIS A 147 -11.34 5.43 -5.10
C HIS A 147 -12.44 4.85 -4.19
N LEU A 148 -13.53 5.58 -3.96
CA LEU A 148 -14.65 5.10 -3.15
C LEU A 148 -15.27 3.81 -3.70
N LEU A 149 -15.45 3.72 -5.03
CA LEU A 149 -15.92 2.50 -5.69
C LEU A 149 -14.95 1.33 -5.51
N ARG A 150 -13.64 1.58 -5.67
CA ARG A 150 -12.59 0.56 -5.47
C ARG A 150 -12.50 0.08 -4.03
N GLU A 151 -12.79 0.94 -3.05
CA GLU A 151 -12.86 0.59 -1.62
C GLU A 151 -14.22 -0.02 -1.20
N GLY A 152 -15.13 -0.26 -2.16
CA GLY A 152 -16.44 -0.88 -1.91
C GLY A 152 -17.44 0.05 -1.21
N GLN A 153 -17.13 1.34 -1.10
CA GLN A 153 -18.02 2.34 -0.52
C GLN A 153 -19.04 2.85 -1.54
N PHE A 154 -19.87 1.95 -2.06
CA PHE A 154 -20.79 2.24 -3.17
C PHE A 154 -21.82 3.32 -2.84
N ASP A 155 -22.40 3.30 -1.65
CA ASP A 155 -23.40 4.31 -1.22
C ASP A 155 -22.77 5.71 -1.10
N VAL A 156 -21.55 5.77 -0.54
CA VAL A 156 -20.79 7.02 -0.38
C VAL A 156 -20.37 7.54 -1.75
N ALA A 157 -19.87 6.68 -2.63
CA ALA A 157 -19.53 7.02 -4.00
C ALA A 157 -20.75 7.59 -4.73
N SER A 158 -21.92 6.94 -4.62
CA SER A 158 -23.14 7.38 -5.29
C SER A 158 -23.60 8.75 -4.78
N THR A 159 -23.60 8.94 -3.46
CA THR A 159 -23.93 10.23 -2.82
C THR A 159 -22.97 11.33 -3.26
N PHE A 160 -21.66 11.05 -3.24
CA PHE A 160 -20.62 11.99 -3.67
C PHE A 160 -20.78 12.39 -5.15
N ILE A 161 -21.04 11.42 -6.02
CA ILE A 161 -21.29 11.63 -7.44
C ILE A 161 -22.52 12.53 -7.63
N GLU A 162 -23.63 12.23 -6.97
CA GLU A 162 -24.84 13.04 -7.04
C GLU A 162 -24.61 14.48 -6.55
N GLU A 163 -23.90 14.66 -5.44
CA GLU A 163 -23.57 15.97 -4.90
C GLU A 163 -22.67 16.77 -5.84
N ALA A 164 -21.65 16.12 -6.43
CA ALA A 164 -20.75 16.71 -7.40
C ALA A 164 -21.46 17.11 -8.71
N HIS A 165 -22.50 16.37 -9.13
CA HIS A 165 -23.33 16.75 -10.27
C HIS A 165 -24.29 17.90 -9.95
N ARG A 166 -24.85 17.94 -8.74
CA ARG A 166 -25.72 19.06 -8.30
C ARG A 166 -24.94 20.35 -8.13
N HIS A 167 -23.68 20.27 -7.72
CA HIS A 167 -22.78 21.40 -7.52
C HIS A 167 -21.50 21.21 -8.36
N PRO A 168 -21.60 21.40 -9.69
CA PRO A 168 -20.47 21.19 -10.57
C PRO A 168 -19.31 22.11 -10.16
N PRO A 169 -18.09 21.55 -10.04
CA PRO A 169 -16.97 22.35 -9.56
C PRO A 169 -16.58 23.42 -10.59
N HIS A 170 -16.18 24.59 -10.09
CA HIS A 170 -15.69 25.67 -10.94
C HIS A 170 -14.16 25.63 -11.00
N PRO A 171 -13.56 25.47 -12.19
CA PRO A 171 -12.12 25.46 -12.31
C PRO A 171 -11.57 26.89 -12.14
N GLU A 172 -10.51 27.01 -11.35
CA GLU A 172 -9.84 28.29 -11.08
C GLU A 172 -8.57 28.44 -11.95
N PRO A 173 -8.24 29.65 -12.42
CA PRO A 173 -7.03 29.88 -13.20
C PRO A 173 -5.76 29.53 -12.42
N THR A 174 -4.86 28.80 -13.05
CA THR A 174 -3.53 28.50 -12.52
C THR A 174 -2.44 29.08 -13.42
N LEU A 175 -1.20 29.16 -12.92
CA LEU A 175 -0.03 29.60 -13.69
C LEU A 175 0.16 28.80 -14.99
N ASN A 176 -0.17 27.50 -14.96
CA ASN A 176 -0.03 26.60 -16.10
C ASN A 176 -1.32 26.49 -16.94
N ASN A 177 -2.48 26.87 -16.38
CA ASN A 177 -3.75 26.94 -17.09
C ASN A 177 -4.49 28.25 -16.78
N PRO A 178 -4.13 29.36 -17.47
CA PRO A 178 -4.71 30.69 -17.20
C PRO A 178 -6.17 30.83 -17.62
N TYR A 179 -6.66 29.93 -18.49
CA TYR A 179 -8.02 29.92 -19.01
C TYR A 179 -8.63 28.53 -18.88
N PRO A 180 -8.99 28.09 -17.66
CA PRO A 180 -9.59 26.79 -17.46
C PRO A 180 -10.96 26.77 -18.13
N SER A 181 -11.18 25.81 -19.03
CA SER A 181 -12.48 25.59 -19.63
C SER A 181 -13.41 24.94 -18.60
N SER A 182 -14.65 25.45 -18.49
CA SER A 182 -15.71 24.75 -17.73
C SER A 182 -16.28 23.56 -18.49
N LYS A 183 -15.97 23.44 -19.79
CA LYS A 183 -16.25 22.24 -20.57
C LYS A 183 -15.08 21.30 -20.34
N THR A 184 -15.36 20.21 -19.64
CA THR A 184 -14.55 18.99 -19.66
C THR A 184 -14.12 18.74 -21.10
N ASP A 185 -12.81 18.69 -21.36
CA ASP A 185 -12.31 18.47 -22.72
C ASP A 185 -12.88 17.15 -23.25
N SER A 186 -13.07 17.00 -24.57
CA SER A 186 -13.66 15.79 -25.17
C SER A 186 -13.00 14.50 -24.66
N TRP A 187 -11.68 14.50 -24.48
CA TRP A 187 -10.94 13.36 -23.94
C TRP A 187 -11.21 13.14 -22.44
N GLU A 188 -11.39 14.22 -21.66
CA GLU A 188 -11.80 14.13 -20.25
C GLU A 188 -13.25 13.65 -20.11
N GLN A 189 -14.10 14.00 -21.08
CA GLN A 189 -15.48 13.55 -21.23
C GLN A 189 -15.52 12.07 -21.61
N ASP A 190 -14.71 11.61 -22.55
CA ASP A 190 -14.60 10.19 -22.93
C ASP A 190 -14.04 9.34 -21.77
N LEU A 191 -13.05 9.86 -21.03
CA LEU A 191 -12.56 9.25 -19.79
C LEU A 191 -13.56 9.33 -18.63
N ALA A 192 -14.44 10.33 -18.61
CA ALA A 192 -15.51 10.45 -17.63
C ALA A 192 -16.65 9.49 -17.98
N GLU A 193 -17.20 9.52 -19.19
CA GLU A 193 -18.31 8.68 -19.68
C GLU A 193 -17.92 7.19 -19.73
N GLY A 194 -16.68 6.86 -20.10
CA GLY A 194 -16.17 5.49 -20.03
C GLY A 194 -16.08 4.92 -18.60
N ALA A 195 -15.89 5.78 -17.58
CA ALA A 195 -15.79 5.40 -16.17
C ALA A 195 -17.08 5.65 -15.36
N PHE A 196 -17.97 6.54 -15.81
CA PHE A 196 -19.24 6.92 -15.17
C PHE A 196 -20.44 6.13 -15.68
N ASN A 197 -20.21 4.99 -16.34
CA ASN A 197 -21.25 3.97 -16.48
C ASN A 197 -21.51 3.35 -15.09
N SER A 198 -21.96 4.17 -14.13
CA SER A 198 -21.82 3.97 -12.69
C SER A 198 -22.47 2.68 -12.26
N GLU A 199 -23.64 2.36 -12.80
CA GLU A 199 -24.33 1.10 -12.48
C GLU A 199 -23.57 -0.13 -12.98
N ASN A 200 -22.98 -0.08 -14.18
CA ASN A 200 -22.22 -1.21 -14.71
C ASN A 200 -20.91 -1.38 -13.94
N LEU A 201 -20.17 -0.29 -13.72
CA LEU A 201 -18.92 -0.33 -12.96
C LEU A 201 -19.15 -0.71 -11.49
N GLN A 202 -20.22 -0.21 -10.87
CA GLN A 202 -20.65 -0.62 -9.52
C GLN A 202 -20.99 -2.10 -9.47
N ARG A 203 -21.72 -2.65 -10.46
CA ARG A 203 -21.98 -4.10 -10.53
C ARG A 203 -20.69 -4.89 -10.65
N GLN A 204 -19.78 -4.48 -11.53
CA GLN A 204 -18.49 -5.14 -11.70
C GLN A 204 -17.67 -5.13 -10.40
N PHE A 205 -17.58 -3.99 -9.71
CA PHE A 205 -16.90 -3.95 -8.40
C PHE A 205 -17.66 -4.72 -7.33
N ALA A 206 -18.99 -4.73 -7.33
CA ALA A 206 -19.77 -5.55 -6.39
C ALA A 206 -19.49 -7.04 -6.61
N ASP A 207 -19.41 -7.51 -7.86
CA ASP A 207 -19.04 -8.88 -8.21
C ASP A 207 -17.61 -9.20 -7.74
N MET A 208 -16.66 -8.27 -7.93
CA MET A 208 -15.29 -8.41 -7.41
C MET A 208 -15.28 -8.57 -5.89
N TYR A 209 -16.02 -7.72 -5.18
CA TYR A 209 -16.11 -7.77 -3.72
C TYR A 209 -16.79 -9.04 -3.22
N HIS A 210 -17.80 -9.54 -3.91
CA HIS A 210 -18.39 -10.84 -3.63
C HIS A 210 -17.35 -11.95 -3.75
N ILE A 211 -16.59 -12.00 -4.85
CA ILE A 211 -15.54 -13.01 -5.04
C ILE A 211 -14.45 -12.88 -3.97
N LEU A 212 -14.02 -11.67 -3.64
CA LEU A 212 -13.03 -11.43 -2.59
C LEU A 212 -13.55 -11.82 -1.19
N HIS A 213 -14.85 -11.63 -0.92
CA HIS A 213 -15.49 -12.04 0.32
C HIS A 213 -15.49 -13.57 0.45
N GLU A 214 -15.93 -14.27 -0.60
CA GLU A 214 -15.90 -15.73 -0.67
C GLU A 214 -14.48 -16.27 -0.47
N LEU A 215 -13.49 -15.62 -1.10
CA LEU A 215 -12.09 -16.00 -1.01
C LEU A 215 -11.49 -15.78 0.39
N ARG A 216 -11.69 -14.61 0.99
CA ARG A 216 -11.03 -14.22 2.26
C ARG A 216 -11.75 -14.74 3.50
N ASN A 217 -13.09 -14.71 3.51
CA ASN A 217 -13.88 -14.98 4.70
C ASN A 217 -14.43 -16.41 4.71
N GLU A 218 -15.06 -16.83 3.61
CA GLU A 218 -15.70 -18.15 3.51
C GLU A 218 -14.73 -19.26 3.07
N ARG A 219 -13.49 -18.90 2.70
CA ARG A 219 -12.48 -19.83 2.17
C ARG A 219 -13.00 -20.62 0.96
N ASN A 220 -13.77 -19.97 0.11
CA ASN A 220 -14.34 -20.53 -1.10
C ASN A 220 -13.61 -20.00 -2.34
N LEU A 221 -12.90 -20.89 -3.05
CA LEU A 221 -12.11 -20.56 -4.24
C LEU A 221 -12.92 -20.67 -5.54
N GLU A 222 -14.08 -21.31 -5.51
CA GLU A 222 -14.84 -21.65 -6.73
C GLU A 222 -15.23 -20.41 -7.54
N PRO A 223 -15.77 -19.32 -6.95
CA PRO A 223 -16.12 -18.12 -7.71
C PRO A 223 -14.92 -17.47 -8.41
N ALA A 224 -13.76 -17.45 -7.74
CA ALA A 224 -12.53 -16.89 -8.28
C ALA A 224 -11.95 -17.76 -9.42
N ILE A 225 -11.98 -19.09 -9.26
CA ILE A 225 -11.56 -20.04 -10.31
C ILE A 225 -12.44 -19.90 -11.54
N GLN A 226 -13.77 -19.84 -11.35
CA GLN A 226 -14.71 -19.68 -12.45
C GLN A 226 -14.48 -18.36 -13.20
N TRP A 227 -14.31 -17.26 -12.46
CA TRP A 227 -14.00 -15.95 -13.05
C TRP A 227 -12.71 -15.98 -13.90
N ALA A 228 -11.67 -16.67 -13.41
CA ALA A 228 -10.39 -16.80 -14.11
C ALA A 228 -10.52 -17.68 -15.37
N ARG A 229 -11.23 -18.82 -15.28
CA ARG A 229 -11.46 -19.72 -16.42
C ARG A 229 -12.19 -19.07 -17.57
N GLU A 230 -13.22 -18.28 -17.27
CA GLU A 230 -14.00 -17.51 -18.25
C GLU A 230 -13.17 -16.47 -19.01
N ARG A 231 -12.01 -16.11 -18.47
CA ARG A 231 -11.12 -15.06 -18.99
C ARG A 231 -9.69 -15.58 -19.20
N SER A 232 -9.54 -16.90 -19.33
CA SER A 232 -8.24 -17.59 -19.38
C SER A 232 -7.39 -17.12 -20.56
N ASP A 233 -8.01 -16.92 -21.73
CA ASP A 233 -7.36 -16.40 -22.94
C ASP A 233 -6.80 -14.99 -22.75
N ILE A 234 -7.58 -14.09 -22.15
CA ILE A 234 -7.16 -12.70 -21.90
C ILE A 234 -6.07 -12.66 -20.81
N LEU A 235 -6.22 -13.46 -19.76
CA LEU A 235 -5.22 -13.57 -18.69
C LEU A 235 -3.90 -14.15 -19.20
N GLU A 236 -3.95 -15.15 -20.08
CA GLU A 236 -2.77 -15.77 -20.68
C GLU A 236 -2.05 -14.80 -21.64
N ALA A 237 -2.80 -14.06 -22.46
CA ALA A 237 -2.23 -13.03 -23.34
C ALA A 237 -1.47 -11.94 -22.56
N ARG A 238 -1.93 -11.65 -21.33
CA ARG A 238 -1.26 -10.72 -20.39
C ARG A 238 -0.14 -11.37 -19.58
N GLY A 239 0.15 -12.66 -19.78
CA GLY A 239 1.17 -13.39 -19.03
C GLY A 239 0.79 -13.67 -17.57
N SER A 240 -0.47 -13.48 -17.17
CA SER A 240 -0.94 -13.69 -15.81
C SER A 240 -0.77 -15.15 -15.34
N ASN A 241 -0.48 -15.34 -14.05
CA ASN A 241 -0.39 -16.65 -13.40
C ASN A 241 -1.59 -16.97 -12.50
N LEU A 242 -2.56 -16.06 -12.40
CA LEU A 242 -3.67 -16.12 -11.44
C LEU A 242 -4.47 -17.43 -11.51
N GLU A 243 -4.80 -17.90 -12.71
CA GLU A 243 -5.62 -19.11 -12.88
C GLU A 243 -4.92 -20.35 -12.29
N PHE A 244 -3.61 -20.49 -12.52
CA PHE A 244 -2.83 -21.58 -11.94
C PHE A 244 -2.68 -21.42 -10.43
N GLU A 245 -2.46 -20.21 -9.92
CA GLU A 245 -2.34 -19.96 -8.47
C GLU A 245 -3.62 -20.34 -7.71
N LEU A 246 -4.78 -20.01 -8.26
CA LEU A 246 -6.08 -20.40 -7.73
C LEU A 246 -6.26 -21.92 -7.73
N CYS A 247 -5.96 -22.57 -8.86
CA CYS A 247 -6.09 -24.04 -8.98
C CYS A 247 -5.09 -24.77 -8.07
N ARG A 248 -3.88 -24.23 -7.90
CA ARG A 248 -2.87 -24.74 -6.98
C ARG A 248 -3.35 -24.67 -5.54
N LEU A 249 -3.90 -23.52 -5.12
CA LEU A 249 -4.43 -23.36 -3.77
C LEU A 249 -5.61 -24.32 -3.52
N GLN A 250 -6.50 -24.49 -4.50
CA GLN A 250 -7.60 -25.46 -4.42
C GLN A 250 -7.10 -26.89 -4.23
N PHE A 251 -6.04 -27.28 -4.96
CA PHE A 251 -5.41 -28.59 -4.77
C PHE A 251 -4.89 -28.75 -3.34
N VAL A 252 -4.20 -27.75 -2.80
CA VAL A 252 -3.68 -27.76 -1.42
C VAL A 252 -4.81 -27.89 -0.40
N CYS A 253 -5.90 -27.14 -0.57
CA CYS A 253 -7.07 -27.23 0.29
C CYS A 253 -7.69 -28.64 0.27
N LEU A 254 -7.87 -29.24 -0.90
CA LEU A 254 -8.39 -30.60 -1.03
C LEU A 254 -7.45 -31.65 -0.42
N PHE A 255 -6.14 -31.41 -0.49
CA PHE A 255 -5.12 -32.33 0.02
C PHE A 255 -5.08 -32.35 1.56
N VAL A 256 -5.14 -31.16 2.19
CA VAL A 256 -4.99 -30.98 3.65
C VAL A 256 -6.30 -31.24 4.40
N GLN A 257 -7.46 -31.18 3.72
CA GLN A 257 -8.76 -31.37 4.36
C GLN A 257 -8.89 -32.78 4.94
N ASP A 258 -8.75 -32.88 6.27
CA ASP A 258 -8.89 -34.13 7.02
C ASP A 258 -10.38 -34.43 7.27
N GLN A 259 -10.82 -35.64 6.91
CA GLN A 259 -12.22 -36.05 7.08
C GLN A 259 -12.47 -36.50 8.52
N TYR A 260 -12.93 -35.60 9.38
CA TYR A 260 -13.43 -35.99 10.70
C TYR A 260 -14.95 -36.28 10.76
N ASP A 261 -15.72 -36.02 9.70
CA ASP A 261 -17.19 -35.94 9.84
C ASP A 261 -18.06 -36.41 8.65
N SER A 262 -17.58 -37.30 7.77
CA SER A 262 -18.40 -37.81 6.66
C SER A 262 -18.56 -39.33 6.69
N MET A 263 -19.80 -39.78 6.91
CA MET A 263 -20.25 -41.18 6.91
C MET A 263 -20.31 -41.80 5.49
N ASP A 264 -19.60 -41.21 4.52
CA ASP A 264 -19.75 -41.49 3.09
C ASP A 264 -18.43 -42.05 2.51
N ASP A 265 -18.52 -42.99 1.57
CA ASP A 265 -17.40 -43.69 0.88
C ASP A 265 -16.60 -42.75 -0.05
N THR A 266 -16.34 -41.51 0.37
CA THR A 266 -15.59 -40.52 -0.42
C THR A 266 -14.07 -40.69 -0.23
N PRO A 267 -13.26 -40.56 -1.29
CA PRO A 267 -11.81 -40.79 -1.21
C PRO A 267 -11.14 -39.85 -0.19
N ALA A 268 -10.11 -40.35 0.50
CA ALA A 268 -9.25 -39.57 1.40
C ALA A 268 -8.74 -38.27 0.72
N GLY A 269 -8.45 -37.23 1.51
CA GLY A 269 -8.02 -35.89 1.03
C GLY A 269 -7.03 -35.92 -0.16
N PRO A 270 -5.93 -36.69 -0.10
CA PRO A 270 -4.99 -36.81 -1.21
C PRO A 270 -5.61 -37.32 -2.52
N LEU A 271 -6.52 -38.31 -2.45
CA LEU A 271 -7.19 -38.86 -3.63
C LEU A 271 -8.13 -37.85 -4.28
N ARG A 272 -8.83 -37.01 -3.49
CA ARG A 272 -9.65 -35.91 -4.01
C ARG A 272 -8.79 -34.86 -4.72
N ALA A 273 -7.65 -34.50 -4.12
CA ALA A 273 -6.68 -33.59 -4.73
C ALA A 273 -6.13 -34.17 -6.05
N TRP A 274 -5.86 -35.47 -6.10
CA TRP A 274 -5.41 -36.17 -7.31
C TRP A 274 -6.46 -36.16 -8.43
N ASP A 275 -7.72 -36.47 -8.12
CA ASP A 275 -8.81 -36.42 -9.10
C ASP A 275 -9.01 -35.02 -9.66
N TYR A 276 -8.90 -34.00 -8.81
CA TYR A 276 -8.91 -32.59 -9.23
C TYR A 276 -7.73 -32.24 -10.14
N ALA A 277 -6.52 -32.65 -9.78
CA ALA A 277 -5.31 -32.40 -10.56
C ALA A 277 -5.40 -33.00 -11.98
N ARG A 278 -5.96 -34.21 -12.10
CA ARG A 278 -6.16 -34.87 -13.42
C ARG A 278 -7.07 -34.09 -14.36
N GLN A 279 -8.07 -33.42 -13.82
CA GLN A 279 -9.04 -32.67 -14.60
C GLN A 279 -8.51 -31.27 -14.96
N THR A 280 -7.75 -30.66 -14.05
CA THR A 280 -7.41 -29.22 -14.14
C THR A 280 -5.98 -28.97 -14.63
N PHE A 281 -4.98 -29.73 -14.17
CA PHE A 281 -3.57 -29.40 -14.39
C PHE A 281 -3.04 -29.70 -15.79
N GLY A 282 -3.79 -30.43 -16.62
CA GLY A 282 -3.39 -30.75 -18.00
C GLY A 282 -3.06 -29.49 -18.82
N MET A 283 -3.87 -28.44 -18.68
CA MET A 283 -3.73 -27.19 -19.44
C MET A 283 -2.50 -26.37 -19.02
N PHE A 284 -2.10 -26.49 -17.75
CA PHE A 284 -0.99 -25.73 -17.17
C PHE A 284 0.38 -26.42 -17.34
N SER A 285 0.39 -27.64 -17.89
CA SER A 285 1.59 -28.47 -17.99
C SER A 285 2.73 -27.84 -18.77
N GLN A 286 2.46 -27.00 -19.78
CA GLN A 286 3.51 -26.37 -20.57
C GLN A 286 4.30 -25.31 -19.78
N ARG A 287 3.63 -24.53 -18.93
CA ARG A 287 4.23 -23.42 -18.18
C ARG A 287 4.64 -23.79 -16.75
N TYR A 288 3.89 -24.68 -16.10
CA TYR A 288 4.03 -25.01 -14.67
C TYR A 288 4.34 -26.49 -14.41
N ALA A 289 4.99 -27.18 -15.37
CA ALA A 289 5.34 -28.60 -15.25
C ALA A 289 6.05 -28.94 -13.94
N ARG A 290 6.99 -28.08 -13.53
CA ARG A 290 7.83 -28.31 -12.36
C ARG A 290 6.97 -28.24 -11.09
N GLU A 291 6.16 -27.21 -10.94
CA GLU A 291 5.27 -26.99 -9.81
C GLU A 291 4.27 -28.15 -9.69
N ILE A 292 3.67 -28.56 -10.82
CA ILE A 292 2.77 -29.71 -10.87
C ILE A 292 3.48 -30.99 -10.41
N GLN A 293 4.72 -31.23 -10.86
CA GLN A 293 5.50 -32.38 -10.38
C GLN A 293 5.75 -32.34 -8.87
N HIS A 294 5.99 -31.18 -8.27
CA HIS A 294 6.16 -31.04 -6.83
C HIS A 294 4.85 -31.33 -6.07
N LEU A 295 3.72 -30.82 -6.55
CA LEU A 295 2.39 -31.10 -5.97
C LEU A 295 2.05 -32.60 -6.03
N MET A 296 2.30 -33.22 -7.19
CA MET A 296 2.08 -34.65 -7.37
C MET A 296 3.08 -35.51 -6.57
N GLY A 297 4.32 -35.04 -6.42
CA GLY A 297 5.36 -35.70 -5.62
C GLY A 297 5.05 -35.67 -4.12
N ALA A 298 4.38 -34.61 -3.63
CA ALA A 298 3.96 -34.49 -2.24
C ALA A 298 2.95 -35.56 -1.81
N MET A 299 2.22 -36.17 -2.75
CA MET A 299 1.32 -37.31 -2.50
C MET A 299 2.03 -38.47 -1.80
N ALA A 300 3.33 -38.69 -2.08
CA ALA A 300 4.11 -39.74 -1.44
C ALA A 300 4.41 -39.45 0.05
N TYR A 301 4.24 -38.20 0.48
CA TYR A 301 4.52 -37.72 1.82
C TYR A 301 3.24 -37.33 2.57
N TYR A 302 2.05 -37.76 2.13
CA TYR A 302 0.77 -37.24 2.66
C TYR A 302 0.63 -37.37 4.20
N GLU A 303 1.16 -38.44 4.81
CA GLU A 303 1.13 -38.65 6.26
C GLU A 303 2.08 -37.70 7.02
N ASN A 304 3.07 -37.15 6.34
CA ASN A 304 4.08 -36.27 6.93
C ASN A 304 4.54 -35.19 5.92
N VAL A 305 3.61 -34.37 5.46
CA VAL A 305 3.92 -33.26 4.53
C VAL A 305 4.74 -32.17 5.23
N GLU A 306 4.57 -32.03 6.54
CA GLU A 306 5.29 -31.06 7.39
C GLU A 306 6.80 -31.25 7.31
N ASP A 307 7.30 -32.48 7.44
CA ASP A 307 8.73 -32.77 7.36
C ASP A 307 9.23 -33.02 5.92
N SER A 308 8.36 -32.85 4.92
CA SER A 308 8.68 -33.16 3.53
C SER A 308 9.42 -32.01 2.83
N PRO A 309 10.18 -32.29 1.75
CA PRO A 309 10.75 -31.25 0.88
C PRO A 309 9.71 -30.31 0.25
N TYR A 310 8.42 -30.65 0.33
CA TYR A 310 7.31 -29.93 -0.28
C TYR A 310 6.55 -29.03 0.70
N GLN A 311 6.94 -28.97 1.97
CA GLN A 311 6.26 -28.22 3.05
C GLN A 311 5.82 -26.81 2.61
N ARG A 312 6.70 -26.07 1.92
CA ARG A 312 6.45 -24.70 1.45
C ARG A 312 5.21 -24.52 0.57
N TYR A 313 4.73 -25.58 -0.09
CA TYR A 313 3.56 -25.52 -0.95
C TYR A 313 2.25 -25.69 -0.18
N PHE A 314 2.30 -26.32 0.99
CA PHE A 314 1.11 -26.66 1.78
C PHE A 314 0.96 -25.76 3.01
N TYR A 315 2.08 -25.31 3.58
CA TYR A 315 2.13 -24.44 4.76
C TYR A 315 2.54 -23.03 4.35
N ASN A 316 1.57 -22.27 3.85
CA ASN A 316 1.72 -20.85 3.58
C ASN A 316 0.49 -20.09 4.10
N ASP A 317 0.63 -19.47 5.28
CA ASP A 317 -0.43 -18.72 5.93
C ASP A 317 -0.87 -17.48 5.12
N SER A 318 0.00 -16.95 4.24
CA SER A 318 -0.31 -15.81 3.36
C SER A 318 -0.87 -16.20 1.99
N ALA A 319 -0.95 -17.50 1.65
CA ALA A 319 -1.35 -17.94 0.30
C ALA A 319 -2.71 -17.38 -0.14
N TRP A 320 -3.70 -17.37 0.75
CA TRP A 320 -5.03 -16.83 0.47
C TRP A 320 -5.00 -15.33 0.21
N GLU A 321 -4.19 -14.60 0.97
CA GLU A 321 -4.10 -13.15 0.83
C GLU A 321 -3.32 -12.76 -0.42
N GLU A 322 -2.28 -13.52 -0.77
CA GLU A 322 -1.52 -13.37 -2.02
C GLU A 322 -2.41 -13.60 -3.25
N VAL A 323 -3.20 -14.67 -3.24
CA VAL A 323 -4.15 -14.99 -4.32
C VAL A 323 -5.25 -13.92 -4.40
N ALA A 324 -5.76 -13.42 -3.26
CA ALA A 324 -6.73 -12.33 -3.23
C ALA A 324 -6.18 -11.02 -3.82
N HIS A 325 -4.94 -10.67 -3.48
CA HIS A 325 -4.27 -9.51 -4.06
C HIS A 325 -4.02 -9.68 -5.56
N SER A 326 -3.58 -10.86 -5.99
CA SER A 326 -3.38 -11.16 -7.41
C SER A 326 -4.70 -11.07 -8.16
N PHE A 327 -5.79 -11.64 -7.63
CA PHE A 327 -7.12 -11.53 -8.21
C PHE A 327 -7.56 -10.07 -8.37
N ASN A 328 -7.45 -9.26 -7.32
CA ASN A 328 -7.81 -7.84 -7.37
C ASN A 328 -7.00 -7.08 -8.42
N ARG A 329 -5.70 -7.36 -8.53
CA ARG A 329 -4.82 -6.74 -9.53
C ARG A 329 -5.25 -7.10 -10.95
N GLU A 330 -5.48 -8.37 -11.24
CA GLU A 330 -5.91 -8.80 -12.58
C GLU A 330 -7.30 -8.25 -12.90
N PHE A 331 -8.22 -8.26 -11.94
CA PHE A 331 -9.56 -7.69 -12.10
C PHE A 331 -9.49 -6.21 -12.49
N CYS A 332 -8.77 -5.39 -11.72
CA CYS A 332 -8.57 -3.98 -12.05
C CYS A 332 -7.91 -3.81 -13.42
N SER A 333 -6.90 -4.61 -13.72
CA SER A 333 -6.18 -4.53 -15.00
C SER A 333 -7.08 -4.82 -16.20
N LEU A 334 -8.00 -5.78 -16.09
CA LEU A 334 -8.98 -6.08 -17.15
C LEU A 334 -9.99 -4.96 -17.36
N LEU A 335 -10.25 -4.14 -16.33
CA LEU A 335 -11.04 -2.92 -16.46
C LEU A 335 -10.26 -1.73 -17.03
N GLY A 336 -9.00 -1.91 -17.41
CA GLY A 336 -8.11 -0.81 -17.81
C GLY A 336 -7.75 0.13 -16.65
N LEU A 337 -7.89 -0.37 -15.42
CA LEU A 337 -7.65 0.36 -14.19
C LEU A 337 -6.31 -0.07 -13.58
N SER A 338 -5.55 0.88 -13.02
CA SER A 338 -4.37 0.56 -12.22
C SER A 338 -4.74 -0.36 -11.05
N ALA A 339 -3.84 -1.25 -10.62
CA ALA A 339 -4.08 -2.13 -9.49
C ALA A 339 -4.42 -1.35 -8.21
N ASP A 340 -3.56 -0.38 -7.87
CA ASP A 340 -3.78 0.53 -6.75
C ASP A 340 -4.52 1.78 -7.21
N SER A 341 -5.30 2.37 -6.30
CA SER A 341 -5.99 3.63 -6.54
C SER A 341 -4.98 4.76 -6.82
N PRO A 342 -5.11 5.50 -7.95
CA PRO A 342 -4.23 6.63 -8.24
C PRO A 342 -4.29 7.70 -7.14
N LEU A 343 -5.46 7.90 -6.52
CA LEU A 343 -5.63 8.81 -5.40
C LEU A 343 -4.84 8.33 -4.18
N PHE A 344 -4.89 7.03 -3.88
CA PHE A 344 -4.15 6.45 -2.77
C PHE A 344 -2.63 6.58 -3.00
N ILE A 345 -2.15 6.26 -4.20
CA ILE A 345 -0.73 6.42 -4.56
C ILE A 345 -0.31 7.88 -4.43
N ALA A 346 -1.05 8.82 -5.02
CA ALA A 346 -0.71 10.23 -4.99
C ALA A 346 -0.71 10.79 -3.56
N ALA A 347 -1.71 10.45 -2.74
CA ALA A 347 -1.80 10.90 -1.36
C ALA A 347 -0.67 10.32 -0.48
N THR A 348 -0.35 9.03 -0.64
CA THR A 348 0.70 8.37 0.16
C THR A 348 2.10 8.82 -0.25
N ALA A 349 2.39 8.90 -1.55
CA ALA A 349 3.64 9.47 -2.05
C ALA A 349 3.76 10.95 -1.65
N GLY A 350 2.66 11.71 -1.76
CA GLY A 350 2.56 13.10 -1.32
C GLY A 350 2.86 13.27 0.16
N ALA A 351 2.34 12.40 1.04
CA ALA A 351 2.61 12.43 2.47
C ALA A 351 4.09 12.18 2.80
N ILE A 352 4.78 11.33 2.02
CA ILE A 352 6.22 11.10 2.13
C ILE A 352 7.01 12.33 1.64
N ALA A 353 6.58 12.93 0.53
CA ALA A 353 7.24 14.04 -0.13
C ALA A 353 7.08 15.39 0.61
N LEU A 354 5.90 15.65 1.16
CA LEU A 354 5.49 16.96 1.68
C LEU A 354 6.47 17.54 2.72
N PRO A 355 6.98 16.80 3.73
CA PRO A 355 7.94 17.34 4.68
C PRO A 355 9.25 17.82 4.04
N TYR A 356 9.70 17.16 2.97
CA TYR A 356 10.90 17.54 2.23
C TYR A 356 10.64 18.79 1.39
N LEU A 357 9.51 18.84 0.69
CA LEU A 357 9.09 19.99 -0.11
C LEU A 357 8.94 21.24 0.76
N LEU A 358 8.39 21.13 1.98
CA LEU A 358 8.26 22.26 2.89
C LEU A 358 9.61 22.76 3.42
N LYS A 359 10.50 21.83 3.77
CA LYS A 359 11.86 22.19 4.17
C LYS A 359 12.58 22.89 3.01
N MET A 360 12.39 22.43 1.79
CA MET A 360 12.95 23.03 0.59
C MET A 360 12.40 24.44 0.36
N GLN A 361 11.09 24.63 0.39
CA GLN A 361 10.44 25.94 0.25
C GLN A 361 10.99 26.96 1.26
N SER A 362 11.19 26.54 2.52
CA SER A 362 11.81 27.39 3.55
C SER A 362 13.23 27.81 3.18
N ILE A 363 14.07 26.87 2.73
CA ILE A 363 15.47 27.13 2.35
C ILE A 363 15.55 28.02 1.10
N MET A 364 14.69 27.78 0.11
CA MET A 364 14.67 28.55 -1.13
C MET A 364 14.22 30.00 -0.89
N LYS A 365 13.21 30.20 -0.03
CA LYS A 365 12.76 31.53 0.40
C LYS A 365 13.87 32.29 1.14
N GLU A 366 14.61 31.62 2.01
CA GLU A 366 15.78 32.21 2.69
C GLU A 366 16.91 32.59 1.73
N ARG A 367 17.18 31.74 0.72
CA ARG A 367 18.28 31.94 -0.24
C ARG A 367 17.92 32.82 -1.44
N ARG A 368 16.66 33.25 -1.58
CA ARG A 368 16.12 33.93 -2.78
C ARG A 368 16.49 33.20 -4.08
N ALA A 369 16.50 31.86 -4.02
CA ALA A 369 16.72 31.04 -5.20
C ALA A 369 15.36 30.79 -5.85
N GLU A 370 15.20 31.19 -7.11
CA GLU A 370 14.00 30.89 -7.89
C GLU A 370 14.08 29.47 -8.45
N TRP A 371 12.94 28.78 -8.41
CA TRP A 371 12.78 27.45 -8.96
C TRP A 371 12.59 27.54 -10.47
N THR A 372 13.61 27.18 -11.25
CA THR A 372 13.64 27.44 -12.71
C THR A 372 13.34 26.22 -13.58
N THR A 373 13.24 25.01 -13.03
CA THR A 373 12.96 23.77 -13.78
C THR A 373 11.50 23.36 -13.62
N GLN A 374 10.75 23.37 -14.73
CA GLN A 374 9.32 23.02 -14.73
C GLN A 374 9.07 21.51 -14.53
N ASN A 375 10.02 20.65 -14.90
CA ASN A 375 9.79 19.20 -15.03
C ASN A 375 10.61 18.32 -14.07
N GLU A 376 11.48 18.88 -13.23
CA GLU A 376 12.41 18.09 -12.42
C GLU A 376 12.50 18.68 -11.02
N LEU A 377 12.41 17.84 -9.99
CA LEU A 377 12.60 18.23 -8.59
C LEU A 377 14.08 18.52 -8.26
N PRO A 378 14.38 19.43 -7.32
CA PRO A 378 15.76 19.88 -7.05
C PRO A 378 16.58 18.80 -6.35
N VAL A 379 15.86 17.90 -5.70
CA VAL A 379 16.35 16.89 -4.78
C VAL A 379 15.47 15.68 -4.96
N GLU A 380 16.12 14.52 -5.07
CA GLU A 380 15.45 13.23 -5.06
C GLU A 380 14.71 13.03 -3.75
N ILE A 381 13.42 12.74 -3.84
CA ILE A 381 12.62 12.34 -2.70
C ILE A 381 12.76 10.83 -2.58
N PRO A 382 13.27 10.30 -1.46
CA PRO A 382 13.47 8.87 -1.30
C PRO A 382 12.12 8.18 -1.12
N LEU A 383 11.49 7.85 -2.24
CA LEU A 383 10.26 7.05 -2.28
C LEU A 383 10.63 5.56 -2.16
N PRO A 384 9.80 4.75 -1.47
CA PRO A 384 9.94 3.30 -1.47
C PRO A 384 9.92 2.73 -2.89
N SER A 385 10.60 1.59 -3.10
CA SER A 385 10.68 0.92 -4.40
C SER A 385 9.32 0.56 -5.01
N THR A 386 8.29 0.42 -4.19
CA THR A 386 6.90 0.18 -4.62
C THR A 386 6.30 1.34 -5.41
N TYR A 387 6.89 2.53 -5.37
CA TYR A 387 6.46 3.70 -6.14
C TYR A 387 7.32 3.95 -7.40
N HIS A 388 8.28 3.07 -7.69
CA HIS A 388 9.08 3.14 -8.92
C HIS A 388 8.39 2.33 -10.03
N PHE A 389 7.40 2.93 -10.67
CA PHE A 389 6.59 2.28 -11.71
C PHE A 389 7.30 2.16 -13.06
N HIS A 390 8.38 2.91 -13.28
CA HIS A 390 9.14 2.90 -14.51
C HIS A 390 10.62 2.70 -14.21
N SER A 391 11.28 1.89 -15.05
CA SER A 391 12.73 1.79 -15.04
C SER A 391 13.31 3.08 -15.58
N ILE A 392 14.05 3.79 -14.74
CA ILE A 392 14.71 5.04 -15.12
C ILE A 392 16.19 4.74 -15.30
N PHE A 393 16.71 5.01 -16.49
CA PHE A 393 18.14 5.02 -16.72
C PHE A 393 18.64 6.46 -16.79
N VAL A 394 19.63 6.79 -15.98
CA VAL A 394 20.32 8.09 -16.02
C VAL A 394 21.66 7.87 -16.70
N CYS A 395 21.87 8.57 -17.81
CA CYS A 395 23.11 8.46 -18.55
C CYS A 395 24.27 8.95 -17.69
N PRO A 396 25.30 8.13 -17.43
CA PRO A 396 26.40 8.53 -16.55
C PRO A 396 27.30 9.62 -17.15
N VAL A 397 27.18 9.88 -18.46
CA VAL A 397 27.96 10.89 -19.17
C VAL A 397 27.23 12.23 -19.25
N SER A 398 25.96 12.24 -19.65
CA SER A 398 25.16 13.48 -19.69
C SER A 398 24.59 13.86 -18.33
N LYS A 399 24.44 12.89 -17.41
CA LYS A 399 23.70 13.01 -16.15
C LYS A 399 22.22 13.36 -16.34
N GLU A 400 21.69 13.02 -17.51
CA GLU A 400 20.31 13.22 -17.89
C GLU A 400 19.62 11.85 -17.95
N GLN A 401 18.35 11.81 -17.56
CA GLN A 401 17.49 10.64 -17.72
C GLN A 401 17.25 10.37 -19.21
N THR A 402 17.36 9.10 -19.63
CA THR A 402 17.00 8.69 -20.99
C THR A 402 15.50 8.71 -21.18
N THR A 403 15.08 9.02 -22.40
CA THR A 403 13.68 9.07 -22.84
C THR A 403 13.54 8.21 -24.10
N ASP A 404 12.32 7.99 -24.58
CA ASP A 404 12.09 7.24 -25.82
C ASP A 404 12.76 7.90 -27.03
N ALA A 405 12.86 9.24 -27.03
CA ALA A 405 13.58 10.01 -28.03
C ALA A 405 15.12 9.94 -27.87
N ASN A 406 15.61 9.63 -26.68
CA ASN A 406 17.04 9.50 -26.36
C ASN A 406 17.29 8.23 -25.52
N PRO A 407 17.14 7.03 -26.11
CA PRO A 407 17.10 5.78 -25.37
C PRO A 407 18.49 5.40 -24.82
N PRO A 408 18.55 4.50 -23.81
CA PRO A 408 19.79 3.90 -23.36
C PRO A 408 20.36 2.97 -24.44
N MET A 409 21.59 3.24 -24.88
CA MET A 409 22.33 2.48 -25.89
C MET A 409 23.50 1.74 -25.27
N MET A 410 23.60 0.43 -25.57
CA MET A 410 24.71 -0.40 -25.11
C MET A 410 25.90 -0.31 -26.08
N MET A 411 27.08 -0.02 -25.55
CA MET A 411 28.34 -0.04 -26.29
C MET A 411 28.91 -1.46 -26.39
N PRO A 412 29.82 -1.75 -27.36
CA PRO A 412 30.45 -3.07 -27.50
C PRO A 412 31.19 -3.56 -26.24
N CYS A 413 31.59 -2.64 -25.35
CA CYS A 413 32.20 -2.95 -24.06
C CYS A 413 31.19 -3.24 -22.93
N GLY A 414 29.90 -3.39 -23.24
CA GLY A 414 28.83 -3.72 -22.27
C GLY A 414 28.31 -2.56 -21.42
N HIS A 415 28.85 -1.34 -21.59
CA HIS A 415 28.39 -0.16 -20.88
C HIS A 415 27.23 0.51 -21.59
N VAL A 416 26.26 1.01 -20.84
CA VAL A 416 25.07 1.69 -21.37
C VAL A 416 25.22 3.21 -21.20
N ILE A 417 24.90 3.99 -22.23
CA ILE A 417 24.87 5.46 -22.24
C ILE A 417 23.69 5.95 -23.11
N ALA A 418 23.23 7.19 -22.93
CA ALA A 418 22.17 7.74 -23.80
C ALA A 418 22.59 7.81 -25.28
N SER A 419 21.65 7.59 -26.20
CA SER A 419 21.85 7.64 -27.66
C SER A 419 22.54 8.92 -28.12
N GLU A 420 22.09 10.09 -27.67
CA GLU A 420 22.74 11.36 -27.97
C GLU A 420 24.18 11.43 -27.45
N SER A 421 24.44 10.84 -26.28
CA SER A 421 25.79 10.79 -25.70
C SER A 421 26.69 9.89 -26.52
N LEU A 422 26.16 8.79 -27.05
CA LEU A 422 26.86 7.87 -27.95
C LEU A 422 27.18 8.56 -29.29
N ASP A 423 26.23 9.29 -29.86
CA ASP A 423 26.40 10.07 -31.09
C ASP A 423 27.42 11.21 -30.93
N LYS A 424 27.41 11.88 -29.78
CA LYS A 424 28.40 12.91 -29.46
C LYS A 424 29.79 12.30 -29.26
N LEU A 425 29.87 11.07 -28.73
CA LEU A 425 31.11 10.32 -28.57
C LEU A 425 31.68 9.85 -29.93
N SER A 426 30.82 9.37 -30.83
CA SER A 426 31.22 8.86 -32.15
C SER A 426 31.75 9.96 -33.09
N LYS A 427 31.26 11.20 -32.92
CA LYS A 427 31.67 12.38 -33.70
C LYS A 427 32.99 13.02 -33.22
N GLY A 428 33.71 12.40 -32.28
CA GLY A 428 35.09 12.78 -31.94
C GLY A 428 35.25 14.05 -31.11
N ALA A 429 34.18 14.55 -30.47
CA ALA A 429 34.28 15.68 -29.56
C ALA A 429 35.12 15.29 -28.33
N ARG A 430 36.28 15.94 -28.13
CA ARG A 430 37.12 15.75 -26.93
C ARG A 430 36.39 16.25 -25.69
N PHE A 431 35.65 15.37 -25.03
CA PHE A 431 35.08 15.64 -23.73
C PHE A 431 36.13 15.49 -22.63
N LYS A 432 36.22 16.48 -21.75
CA LYS A 432 37.15 16.55 -20.59
C LYS A 432 36.91 15.40 -19.57
N TRP A 433 35.82 14.65 -19.72
CA TRP A 433 35.38 13.57 -18.83
C TRP A 433 36.15 12.26 -18.99
N LEU A 434 36.79 11.97 -20.15
CA LEU A 434 37.60 10.76 -20.34
C LEU A 434 38.71 10.60 -19.29
N ARG A 435 39.19 11.71 -18.72
CA ARG A 435 40.20 11.71 -17.65
C ARG A 435 39.63 11.42 -16.26
N ASN A 436 38.36 11.69 -16.01
CA ASN A 436 37.67 11.36 -14.76
C ASN A 436 37.01 9.98 -14.81
N TYR A 437 36.59 9.52 -16.00
CA TYR A 437 36.05 8.18 -16.21
C TYR A 437 37.11 7.10 -15.99
N LEU A 438 38.36 7.29 -16.45
CA LEU A 438 39.47 6.39 -16.11
C LEU A 438 39.76 6.34 -14.59
N GLY A 439 39.51 7.43 -13.87
CA GLY A 439 39.63 7.47 -12.40
C GLY A 439 38.50 6.74 -11.68
N PHE A 440 37.31 6.64 -12.30
CA PHE A 440 36.16 5.90 -11.78
C PHE A 440 36.25 4.41 -12.11
N VAL A 441 36.82 4.04 -13.28
CA VAL A 441 37.08 2.65 -13.69
C VAL A 441 37.99 1.92 -12.70
N LEU A 442 39.00 2.59 -12.13
CA LEU A 442 39.87 2.00 -11.10
C LEU A 442 39.19 1.83 -9.72
N ALA A 443 38.05 2.48 -9.48
CA ALA A 443 37.28 2.34 -8.24
C ALA A 443 36.12 1.33 -8.36
N TRP A 444 35.76 0.92 -9.58
CA TRP A 444 34.66 -0.01 -9.86
C TRP A 444 35.06 -1.49 -9.85
N GLU A 445 36.36 -1.83 -9.92
CA GLU A 445 36.83 -3.21 -9.72
C GLU A 445 36.72 -3.69 -8.25
N GLU A 446 36.42 -2.81 -7.28
CA GLU A 446 36.31 -3.16 -5.86
C GLU A 446 34.86 -3.29 -5.33
N LEU A 447 33.84 -3.13 -6.17
CA LEU A 447 32.44 -3.29 -5.77
C LEU A 447 31.71 -4.25 -6.72
N ASP A 448 31.43 -5.46 -6.25
CA ASP A 448 30.47 -6.41 -6.84
C ASP A 448 29.08 -5.75 -6.96
N ALA A 449 28.86 -5.02 -8.06
CA ALA A 449 27.56 -4.45 -8.41
C ALA A 449 26.84 -5.39 -9.37
N VAL A 450 25.83 -6.05 -8.80
CA VAL A 450 24.91 -6.99 -9.43
C VAL A 450 24.31 -6.42 -10.72
N ILE A 451 24.43 -7.21 -11.79
CA ILE A 451 23.73 -7.06 -13.06
C ILE A 451 22.22 -7.04 -12.78
N LEU A 452 21.59 -5.89 -12.97
CA LEU A 452 20.12 -5.82 -13.10
C LEU A 452 19.78 -6.34 -14.50
N VAL A 453 19.49 -7.64 -14.57
CA VAL A 453 18.78 -8.24 -15.69
C VAL A 453 17.43 -7.55 -15.76
N VAL A 454 17.19 -6.89 -16.89
CA VAL A 454 15.89 -6.32 -17.25
C VAL A 454 14.91 -7.50 -17.36
N HIS A 455 14.11 -7.73 -16.32
CA HIS A 455 12.86 -8.46 -16.48
C HIS A 455 11.81 -7.43 -16.85
N THR A 456 11.47 -7.39 -18.15
CA THR A 456 10.26 -6.75 -18.64
C THR A 456 9.07 -7.55 -18.12
N SER A 457 8.36 -7.01 -17.14
CA SER A 457 6.97 -7.36 -16.87
C SER A 457 6.11 -6.17 -17.27
N ASP A 458 5.24 -6.42 -18.24
CA ASP A 458 4.06 -5.66 -18.62
C ASP A 458 4.22 -4.23 -19.15
N VAL A 459 4.42 -4.09 -20.47
CA VAL A 459 3.75 -3.07 -21.30
C VAL A 459 3.52 -3.62 -22.72
N ASP A 460 2.25 -3.65 -23.12
CA ASP A 460 1.63 -3.71 -24.45
C ASP A 460 2.42 -4.23 -25.68
N THR A 461 1.97 -5.38 -26.16
CA THR A 461 2.28 -5.98 -27.47
C THR A 461 1.74 -5.13 -28.62
N GLN A 462 2.59 -4.26 -29.17
CA GLN A 462 2.54 -3.92 -30.62
C GLN A 462 3.86 -3.38 -31.20
N GLU A 463 4.90 -3.13 -30.38
CA GLU A 463 6.16 -2.52 -30.84
C GLU A 463 7.35 -3.49 -30.97
N ASP A 464 7.20 -4.77 -30.59
CA ASP A 464 8.28 -5.77 -30.57
C ASP A 464 8.78 -6.21 -31.96
N GLU A 465 8.11 -5.83 -33.05
CA GLU A 465 8.54 -6.21 -34.41
C GLU A 465 9.60 -5.27 -35.01
N ILE A 466 9.85 -4.10 -34.41
CA ILE A 466 10.78 -3.10 -34.97
C ILE A 466 12.21 -3.26 -34.43
N ILE A 467 12.40 -3.79 -33.21
CA ILE A 467 13.72 -3.87 -32.56
C ILE A 467 14.58 -5.02 -33.11
N ASN A 468 13.99 -6.09 -33.65
CA ASN A 468 14.74 -7.25 -34.14
C ASN A 468 15.25 -7.14 -35.59
N GLN A 469 14.87 -6.10 -36.35
CA GLN A 469 15.32 -5.96 -37.74
C GLN A 469 16.57 -5.09 -37.94
N THR A 470 17.01 -4.31 -36.95
CA THR A 470 18.19 -3.42 -37.09
C THR A 470 19.50 -4.04 -36.60
N ALA A 471 19.51 -5.33 -36.23
CA ALA A 471 20.71 -6.05 -35.78
C ALA A 471 21.32 -6.98 -36.85
N LEU A 472 20.81 -6.97 -38.07
CA LEU A 472 21.33 -7.73 -39.21
C LEU A 472 21.37 -6.86 -40.48
N GLU A 473 22.08 -5.74 -40.41
CA GLU A 473 22.78 -5.01 -41.49
C GLU A 473 23.66 -3.94 -40.84
#